data_AF-A0A3C0WKT6-F1
#
_entry.id   AF-A0A3C0WKT6-F1
#
_cell.length_a   1.000
_cell.length_b   1.000
_cell.length_c   1.000
_cell.angle_alpha   90.00
_cell.angle_beta   90.00
_cell.angle_gamma   90.00
#
_symmetry.space_group_name_H-M   'P 1'
#
loop_
_entity.id
_entity.type
_entity.pdbx_description
1 polymer ?
#
loop_
_entity_poly.entity_id
_entity_poly.type
_entity_poly.pdbx_seq_one_letter_code
_entity_poly.pdbx_strand_id
1 'polypeptide(L)'
;ESVGATNVVVLRDRNKQDVEKESFLTHIKEADAIWFGGGRQWRFVDAYEHTKALPLMHDVLSRGGVIGGSSAGASIQAEFMVRGNPLGNRDPMAAGYTRGFGFIKGCGIDQHFAQRSRFADMSAVVDKHPQLLGIGIDEATALIVEGDVGEVLGNGSVHFYDRQKPLGNGDKDYVSVPSGKSFNLIERKLIEEQE
;
A
#
# COMPACT_ATOMS: atom_id res chain seq x y z
N GLU A 1 -1.00 24.53 -7.40
CA GLU A 1 -1.28 25.34 -6.19
C GLU A 1 -0.56 24.71 -5.00
N SER A 2 -0.14 25.50 -4.02
CA SER A 2 0.40 24.99 -2.75
C SER A 2 -0.76 24.56 -1.85
N VAL A 3 -0.81 23.29 -1.47
CA VAL A 3 -1.90 22.69 -0.68
C VAL A 3 -1.85 22.99 0.83
N GLY A 4 -1.11 24.04 1.24
CA GLY A 4 -1.16 24.58 2.60
C GLY A 4 -0.21 23.97 3.63
N ALA A 5 0.62 22.97 3.29
CA ALA A 5 1.62 22.44 4.21
C ALA A 5 2.71 23.50 4.51
N THR A 6 2.96 23.76 5.80
CA THR A 6 3.87 24.83 6.27
C THR A 6 5.22 24.33 6.78
N ASN A 7 5.31 23.07 7.19
CA ASN A 7 6.55 22.42 7.64
C ASN A 7 6.81 21.15 6.80
N VAL A 8 7.60 21.30 5.74
CA VAL A 8 7.90 20.20 4.80
C VAL A 8 9.38 19.89 4.85
N VAL A 9 9.72 18.65 5.23
CA VAL A 9 11.10 18.17 5.24
C VAL A 9 11.25 16.98 4.30
N VAL A 10 12.26 17.05 3.43
CA VAL A 10 12.62 15.95 2.54
C VAL A 10 13.71 15.12 3.20
N LEU A 11 13.33 13.97 3.74
CA LEU A 11 14.27 12.99 4.28
C LEU A 11 14.93 12.22 3.13
N ARG A 12 16.25 12.32 3.01
CA ARG A 12 17.03 11.73 1.89
C ARG A 12 17.77 10.46 2.27
N ASP A 13 17.81 10.14 3.56
CA ASP A 13 18.51 8.98 4.12
C ASP A 13 17.90 7.67 3.59
N ARG A 14 18.76 6.70 3.21
CA ARG A 14 18.35 5.48 2.49
C ARG A 14 19.01 4.19 2.99
N ASN A 15 19.77 4.25 4.07
CA ASN A 15 20.40 3.09 4.66
C ASN A 15 20.11 3.03 6.16
N LYS A 16 20.29 1.86 6.75
CA LYS A 16 19.96 1.59 8.15
C LYS A 16 20.66 2.54 9.11
N GLN A 17 21.93 2.86 8.88
CA GLN A 17 22.70 3.73 9.77
C GLN A 17 22.17 5.15 9.78
N ASP A 18 21.76 5.66 8.62
CA ASP A 18 21.29 7.02 8.48
C ASP A 18 19.89 7.21 9.07
N VAL A 19 18.99 6.24 8.88
CA VAL A 19 17.61 6.32 9.41
C VAL A 19 17.53 6.09 10.92
N GLU A 20 18.60 5.56 11.54
CA GLU A 20 18.74 5.40 12.99
C GLU A 20 19.29 6.67 13.68
N LYS A 21 19.72 7.69 12.94
CA LYS A 21 20.16 8.96 13.53
C LYS A 21 19.00 9.65 14.22
N GLU A 22 19.22 10.19 15.41
CA GLU A 22 18.15 10.90 16.13
C GLU A 22 17.61 12.09 15.34
N SER A 23 18.44 12.77 14.54
CA SER A 23 17.95 13.80 13.64
C SER A 23 16.87 13.27 12.71
N PHE A 24 17.03 12.08 12.13
CA PHE A 24 16.02 11.47 11.26
C PHE A 24 14.78 11.05 12.05
N LEU A 25 14.97 10.37 13.18
CA LEU A 25 13.88 9.88 14.02
C LEU A 25 13.02 11.01 14.60
N THR A 26 13.60 12.16 14.94
CA THR A 26 12.86 13.35 15.40
C THR A 26 11.87 13.84 14.37
N HIS A 27 12.24 13.87 13.08
CA HIS A 27 11.31 14.27 12.02
C HIS A 27 10.11 13.33 11.94
N ILE A 28 10.30 12.01 12.15
CA ILE A 28 9.19 11.05 12.17
C ILE A 28 8.31 11.23 13.42
N LYS A 29 8.91 11.50 14.58
CA LYS A 29 8.19 11.73 15.85
C LYS A 29 7.29 12.97 15.77
N GLU A 30 7.73 14.01 15.07
CA GLU A 30 7.01 15.29 14.98
C GLU A 30 6.08 15.38 13.76
N ALA A 31 6.17 14.45 12.80
CA ALA A 31 5.36 14.50 11.59
C ALA A 31 3.88 14.23 11.85
N ASP A 32 3.01 15.06 11.28
CA ASP A 32 1.57 14.80 11.14
C ASP A 32 1.26 13.94 9.91
N ALA A 33 2.14 13.96 8.91
CA ALA A 33 2.01 13.16 7.71
C ALA A 33 3.36 12.68 7.17
N ILE A 34 3.39 11.46 6.63
CA ILE A 34 4.56 10.89 5.94
C ILE A 34 4.15 10.44 4.53
N TRP A 35 4.94 10.86 3.54
CA TRP A 35 4.73 10.48 2.15
C TRP A 35 5.91 9.71 1.57
N PHE A 36 5.64 8.49 1.08
CA PHE A 36 6.61 7.66 0.39
C PHE A 36 6.52 7.84 -1.13
N GLY A 37 7.62 8.25 -1.75
CA GLY A 37 7.71 8.35 -3.21
C GLY A 37 7.76 7.00 -3.92
N GLY A 38 7.87 7.06 -5.26
CA GLY A 38 8.08 5.89 -6.10
C GLY A 38 9.54 5.39 -6.10
N GLY A 39 9.80 4.31 -6.84
CA GLY A 39 11.13 3.73 -6.99
C GLY A 39 11.12 2.21 -6.92
N ARG A 40 11.82 1.65 -5.94
CA ARG A 40 11.89 0.21 -5.70
C ARG A 40 11.50 -0.07 -4.25
N GLN A 41 10.40 -0.79 -4.06
CA GLN A 41 9.81 -1.05 -2.73
C GLN A 41 10.77 -1.79 -1.79
N TRP A 42 11.59 -2.71 -2.31
CA TRP A 42 12.60 -3.41 -1.53
C TRP A 42 13.63 -2.48 -0.88
N ARG A 43 13.92 -1.32 -1.48
CA ARG A 43 14.85 -0.34 -0.88
C ARG A 43 14.29 0.29 0.38
N PHE A 44 12.98 0.45 0.45
CA PHE A 44 12.34 0.92 1.67
C PHE A 44 12.46 -0.15 2.77
N VAL A 45 12.18 -1.41 2.43
CA VAL A 45 12.33 -2.53 3.36
C VAL A 45 13.76 -2.64 3.88
N ASP A 46 14.76 -2.63 3.00
CA ASP A 46 16.17 -2.67 3.41
C ASP A 46 16.59 -1.49 4.30
N ALA A 47 16.03 -0.30 4.05
CA ALA A 47 16.36 0.89 4.83
C ALA A 47 15.70 0.89 6.21
N TYR A 48 14.41 0.54 6.29
CA TYR A 48 13.56 0.80 7.45
C TYR A 48 13.17 -0.44 8.24
N GLU A 49 13.12 -1.62 7.62
CA GLU A 49 12.78 -2.85 8.32
C GLU A 49 13.83 -3.13 9.41
N HIS A 50 13.35 -3.44 10.61
CA HIS A 50 14.16 -3.66 11.82
C HIS A 50 14.94 -2.43 12.33
N THR A 51 14.47 -1.23 12.01
CA THR A 51 14.99 0.02 12.58
C THR A 51 13.95 0.67 13.51
N LYS A 52 14.37 1.64 14.33
CA LYS A 52 13.47 2.46 15.14
C LYS A 52 12.50 3.32 14.32
N ALA A 53 12.84 3.58 13.05
CA ALA A 53 12.01 4.41 12.19
C ALA A 53 10.64 3.77 11.93
N LEU A 54 10.58 2.46 11.68
CA LEU A 54 9.33 1.79 11.33
C LEU A 54 8.29 1.81 12.47
N PRO A 55 8.62 1.47 13.74
CA PRO A 55 7.70 1.66 14.86
C PRO A 55 7.22 3.11 15.00
N LEU A 56 8.10 4.09 14.84
CA LEU A 56 7.73 5.51 14.91
C LEU A 56 6.79 5.94 13.78
N MET A 57 6.90 5.31 12.60
CA MET A 57 5.93 5.52 11.51
C MET A 57 4.55 4.95 11.91
N HIS A 58 4.50 3.77 12.53
CA HIS A 58 3.23 3.27 13.10
C HIS A 58 2.67 4.21 14.19
N ASP A 59 3.54 4.82 14.99
CA ASP A 59 3.13 5.82 15.97
C ASP A 59 2.55 7.09 15.34
N VAL A 60 2.83 7.38 14.06
CA VAL A 60 2.20 8.51 13.34
C VAL A 60 0.72 8.22 13.14
N LEU A 61 0.39 7.02 12.68
CA LEU A 61 -1.01 6.61 12.51
C LEU A 61 -1.73 6.51 13.87
N SER A 62 -1.06 5.97 14.90
CA SER A 62 -1.68 5.77 16.22
C SER A 62 -2.08 7.09 16.90
N ARG A 63 -1.39 8.19 16.60
CA ARG A 63 -1.71 9.54 17.10
C ARG A 63 -2.60 10.36 16.14
N GLY A 64 -3.16 9.74 15.10
CA GLY A 64 -4.09 10.38 14.17
C GLY A 64 -3.44 11.09 12.97
N GLY A 65 -2.14 10.89 12.74
CA GLY A 65 -1.46 11.35 11.54
C GLY A 65 -1.74 10.46 10.33
N VAL A 66 -1.22 10.86 9.17
CA VAL A 66 -1.48 10.20 7.88
C VAL A 66 -0.20 9.62 7.29
N ILE A 67 -0.26 8.39 6.77
CA ILE A 67 0.81 7.82 5.95
C ILE A 67 0.26 7.49 4.58
N GLY A 68 1.00 7.89 3.55
CA GLY A 68 0.65 7.60 2.16
C GLY A 68 1.88 7.32 1.31
N GLY A 69 1.64 6.83 0.09
CA GLY A 69 2.70 6.68 -0.87
C GLY A 69 2.21 6.37 -2.27
N SER A 70 3.09 6.60 -3.24
CA SER A 70 2.81 6.37 -4.65
C SER A 70 3.77 5.35 -5.25
N SER A 71 3.26 4.50 -6.16
CA SER A 71 4.06 3.44 -6.80
C SER A 71 4.70 2.55 -5.73
N ALA A 72 6.02 2.35 -5.71
CA ALA A 72 6.70 1.59 -4.65
C ALA A 72 6.26 1.98 -3.22
N GLY A 73 5.98 3.27 -2.97
CA GLY A 73 5.46 3.76 -1.70
C GLY A 73 4.06 3.28 -1.34
N ALA A 74 3.22 2.91 -2.32
CA ALA A 74 1.91 2.30 -2.12
C ALA A 74 2.04 0.81 -1.76
N SER A 75 2.92 0.07 -2.44
CA SER A 75 3.10 -1.37 -2.19
C SER A 75 3.60 -1.68 -0.78
N ILE A 76 4.43 -0.82 -0.19
CA ILE A 76 4.94 -1.01 1.17
C ILE A 76 3.88 -0.78 2.25
N GLN A 77 2.74 -0.15 1.94
CA GLN A 77 1.70 0.10 2.94
C GLN A 77 1.07 -1.19 3.45
N ALA A 78 1.03 -2.21 2.58
CA ALA A 78 0.48 -3.52 2.87
C ALA A 78 1.43 -4.36 3.75
N GLU A 79 0.87 -5.36 4.43
CA GLU A 79 1.65 -6.38 5.15
C GLU A 79 2.43 -7.28 4.19
N PHE A 80 1.80 -7.71 3.08
CA PHE A 80 2.47 -8.47 2.05
C PHE A 80 3.01 -7.55 0.94
N MET A 81 4.33 -7.57 0.74
CA MET A 81 4.96 -6.76 -0.29
C MET A 81 4.92 -7.45 -1.65
N VAL A 82 4.09 -6.92 -2.55
CA VAL A 82 4.03 -7.34 -3.95
C VAL A 82 5.18 -6.69 -4.75
N ARG A 83 5.81 -7.46 -5.64
CA ARG A 83 6.91 -7.03 -6.54
C ARG A 83 8.18 -6.54 -5.85
N GLY A 84 8.53 -7.16 -4.73
CA GLY A 84 9.76 -6.87 -3.98
C GLY A 84 11.07 -7.29 -4.66
N ASN A 85 11.08 -7.79 -5.90
CA ASN A 85 12.28 -8.40 -6.49
C ASN A 85 13.39 -7.36 -6.75
N PRO A 86 14.61 -7.53 -6.21
CA PRO A 86 15.72 -6.61 -6.50
C PRO A 86 16.19 -6.62 -7.96
N LEU A 87 15.97 -7.74 -8.66
CA LEU A 87 16.44 -7.97 -10.04
C LEU A 87 15.45 -7.46 -11.10
N GLY A 88 14.22 -7.09 -10.73
CA GLY A 88 13.22 -6.66 -11.71
C GLY A 88 11.86 -6.33 -11.09
N ASN A 89 10.91 -5.86 -11.90
CA ASN A 89 9.57 -5.45 -11.44
C ASN A 89 8.42 -6.32 -11.98
N ARG A 90 8.76 -7.42 -12.67
CA ARG A 90 7.80 -8.32 -13.31
C ARG A 90 7.35 -9.44 -12.38
N ASP A 91 8.26 -9.93 -11.55
CA ASP A 91 7.95 -10.96 -10.58
C ASP A 91 7.03 -10.41 -9.48
N PRO A 92 5.80 -10.92 -9.32
CA PRO A 92 4.89 -10.44 -8.29
C PRO A 92 5.30 -10.89 -6.88
N MET A 93 6.06 -11.98 -6.74
CA MET A 93 6.41 -12.57 -5.44
C MET A 93 7.88 -12.94 -5.37
N ALA A 94 8.67 -12.08 -4.74
CA ALA A 94 10.10 -12.29 -4.57
C ALA A 94 10.41 -12.92 -3.20
N ALA A 95 11.00 -14.11 -3.20
CA ALA A 95 11.45 -14.75 -1.96
C ALA A 95 12.40 -13.81 -1.18
N GLY A 96 12.17 -13.68 0.12
CA GLY A 96 12.91 -12.76 1.01
C GLY A 96 12.43 -11.31 0.99
N TYR A 97 11.57 -10.91 0.05
CA TYR A 97 11.01 -9.56 -0.08
C TYR A 97 9.48 -9.59 -0.18
N THR A 98 8.85 -10.33 0.74
CA THR A 98 7.39 -10.47 0.82
C THR A 98 6.77 -9.70 2.00
N ARG A 99 7.58 -9.00 2.80
CA ARG A 99 7.12 -8.22 3.95
C ARG A 99 7.13 -6.73 3.61
N GLY A 100 5.99 -6.07 3.72
CA GLY A 100 5.90 -4.62 3.70
C GLY A 100 5.93 -4.03 5.10
N PHE A 101 5.49 -2.79 5.26
CA PHE A 101 5.45 -2.11 6.56
C PHE A 101 4.18 -2.40 7.36
N GLY A 102 3.17 -2.99 6.73
CA GLY A 102 2.01 -3.53 7.44
C GLY A 102 1.15 -2.47 8.12
N PHE A 103 1.08 -1.27 7.56
CA PHE A 103 0.09 -0.26 7.97
C PHE A 103 -1.33 -0.74 7.67
N ILE A 104 -1.51 -1.47 6.55
CA ILE A 104 -2.73 -2.20 6.23
C ILE A 104 -2.43 -3.71 6.30
N LYS A 105 -3.00 -4.37 7.31
CA LYS A 105 -2.75 -5.79 7.61
C LYS A 105 -3.56 -6.73 6.72
N GLY A 106 -3.07 -7.96 6.51
CA GLY A 106 -3.79 -8.98 5.75
C GLY A 106 -4.03 -8.66 4.27
N CYS A 107 -3.29 -7.70 3.71
CA CYS A 107 -3.44 -7.24 2.34
C CYS A 107 -2.12 -7.33 1.56
N GLY A 108 -2.22 -7.32 0.23
CA GLY A 108 -1.10 -7.10 -0.69
C GLY A 108 -1.45 -6.05 -1.74
N ILE A 109 -0.65 -4.99 -1.86
CA ILE A 109 -0.93 -3.86 -2.77
C ILE A 109 0.02 -3.86 -3.99
N ASP A 110 -0.57 -3.85 -5.18
CA ASP A 110 0.12 -3.63 -6.46
C ASP A 110 -0.39 -2.35 -7.14
N GLN A 111 0.48 -1.71 -7.90
CA GLN A 111 0.33 -0.34 -8.42
C GLN A 111 0.48 -0.31 -9.93
N HIS A 112 0.10 0.80 -10.57
CA HIS A 112 0.08 0.90 -12.03
C HIS A 112 -0.68 -0.27 -12.66
N PHE A 113 -1.79 -0.66 -12.02
CA PHE A 113 -2.29 -2.02 -12.09
C PHE A 113 -2.82 -2.38 -13.49
N ALA A 114 -3.86 -1.68 -13.96
CA ALA A 114 -4.38 -1.89 -15.31
C ALA A 114 -3.37 -1.46 -16.37
N GLN A 115 -2.62 -0.38 -16.13
CA GLN A 115 -1.68 0.20 -17.10
C GLN A 115 -0.50 -0.73 -17.42
N ARG A 116 -0.23 -1.71 -16.56
CA ARG A 116 0.80 -2.74 -16.78
C ARG A 116 0.23 -4.15 -16.90
N SER A 117 -1.08 -4.29 -17.11
CA SER A 117 -1.78 -5.57 -17.30
C SER A 117 -1.52 -6.58 -16.16
N ARG A 118 -1.56 -6.11 -14.92
CA ARG A 118 -1.12 -6.88 -13.73
C ARG A 118 -2.21 -7.77 -13.10
N PHE A 119 -3.35 -7.91 -13.77
CA PHE A 119 -4.49 -8.66 -13.25
C PHE A 119 -4.15 -10.13 -12.92
N ALA A 120 -3.52 -10.85 -13.86
CA ALA A 120 -3.16 -12.25 -13.65
C ALA A 120 -2.07 -12.44 -12.59
N ASP A 121 -1.17 -11.46 -12.45
CA ASP A 121 -0.14 -11.48 -11.42
C ASP A 121 -0.78 -11.41 -10.02
N MET A 122 -1.82 -10.58 -9.83
CA MET A 122 -2.53 -10.52 -8.56
C MET A 122 -3.33 -11.78 -8.28
N SER A 123 -3.98 -12.36 -9.29
CA SER A 123 -4.63 -13.68 -9.17
C SER A 123 -3.64 -14.71 -8.63
N ALA A 124 -2.44 -14.80 -9.20
CA ALA A 124 -1.40 -15.72 -8.75
C ALA A 124 -0.93 -15.46 -7.30
N VAL A 125 -0.91 -14.20 -6.86
CA VAL A 125 -0.57 -13.83 -5.47
C VAL A 125 -1.64 -14.34 -4.52
N VAL A 126 -2.91 -14.03 -4.76
CA VAL A 126 -3.99 -14.43 -3.84
C VAL A 126 -4.30 -15.92 -3.93
N ASP A 127 -4.08 -16.60 -5.05
CA ASP A 127 -4.21 -18.05 -5.16
C ASP A 127 -3.18 -18.77 -4.29
N LYS A 128 -1.95 -18.22 -4.22
CA LYS A 128 -0.88 -18.75 -3.36
C LYS A 128 -1.05 -18.33 -1.89
N HIS A 129 -1.70 -17.19 -1.65
CA HIS A 129 -1.91 -16.61 -0.33
C HIS A 129 -3.40 -16.22 -0.14
N PRO A 130 -4.31 -17.20 -0.06
CA PRO A 130 -5.76 -16.96 -0.08
C PRO A 130 -6.30 -16.19 1.12
N GLN A 131 -5.52 -16.09 2.19
CA GLN A 131 -5.84 -15.25 3.34
C GLN A 131 -5.73 -13.74 3.04
N LEU A 132 -4.94 -13.35 2.03
CA LEU A 132 -4.74 -11.95 1.69
C LEU A 132 -5.97 -11.37 0.96
N LEU A 133 -6.20 -10.07 1.16
CA LEU A 133 -6.95 -9.26 0.22
C LEU A 133 -5.95 -8.67 -0.79
N GLY A 134 -6.07 -9.06 -2.06
CA GLY A 134 -5.26 -8.47 -3.13
C GLY A 134 -5.85 -7.14 -3.56
N ILE A 135 -5.03 -6.09 -3.66
CA ILE A 135 -5.46 -4.74 -3.99
C ILE A 135 -4.61 -4.23 -5.16
N GLY A 136 -5.24 -4.06 -6.32
CA GLY A 136 -4.63 -3.45 -7.50
C GLY A 136 -5.08 -2.00 -7.66
N ILE A 137 -4.15 -1.05 -7.62
CA ILE A 137 -4.43 0.39 -7.74
C ILE A 137 -3.94 0.90 -9.10
N ASP A 138 -4.86 1.50 -9.86
CA ASP A 138 -4.56 2.11 -11.14
C ASP A 138 -3.72 3.38 -11.02
N GLU A 139 -3.08 3.80 -12.13
CA GLU A 139 -2.45 5.11 -12.22
C GLU A 139 -3.45 6.25 -11.96
N ALA A 140 -2.95 7.36 -11.41
CA ALA A 140 -3.77 8.52 -11.03
C ALA A 140 -4.99 8.17 -10.16
N THR A 141 -4.88 7.11 -9.35
CA THR A 141 -5.91 6.62 -8.45
C THR A 141 -5.31 6.39 -7.07
N ALA A 142 -6.08 6.70 -6.02
CA ALA A 142 -5.71 6.49 -4.63
C ALA A 142 -6.79 5.67 -3.91
N LEU A 143 -6.35 4.86 -2.95
CA LEU A 143 -7.22 4.23 -1.96
C LEU A 143 -6.92 4.91 -0.61
N ILE A 144 -7.87 5.67 -0.08
CA ILE A 144 -7.78 6.27 1.25
C ILE A 144 -8.38 5.27 2.23
N VAL A 145 -7.63 4.89 3.26
CA VAL A 145 -8.08 3.90 4.24
C VAL A 145 -8.28 4.55 5.60
N GLU A 146 -9.50 4.50 6.11
CA GLU A 146 -9.88 4.93 7.45
C GLU A 146 -10.58 3.78 8.17
N GLY A 147 -9.94 3.24 9.21
CA GLY A 147 -10.40 2.01 9.86
C GLY A 147 -10.49 0.86 8.85
N ASP A 148 -11.70 0.33 8.69
CA ASP A 148 -11.97 -0.81 7.79
C ASP A 148 -12.43 -0.39 6.39
N VAL A 149 -12.56 0.93 6.14
CA VAL A 149 -13.15 1.46 4.90
C VAL A 149 -12.06 2.02 4.00
N GLY A 150 -12.05 1.57 2.75
CA GLY A 150 -11.24 2.12 1.67
C GLY A 150 -12.09 2.94 0.69
N GLU A 151 -11.86 4.25 0.61
CA GLU A 151 -12.47 5.15 -0.39
C GLU A 151 -11.56 5.28 -1.61
N VAL A 152 -12.13 5.15 -2.81
CA VAL A 152 -11.40 5.31 -4.07
C VAL A 152 -11.51 6.74 -4.57
N LEU A 153 -10.37 7.38 -4.82
CA LEU A 153 -10.30 8.70 -5.43
C LEU A 153 -9.41 8.71 -6.68
N GLY A 154 -9.64 9.67 -7.57
CA GLY A 154 -8.84 9.90 -8.77
C GLY A 154 -9.55 9.49 -10.05
N ASN A 155 -8.79 9.03 -11.04
CA ASN A 155 -9.27 8.87 -12.42
C ASN A 155 -9.54 7.42 -12.85
N GLY A 156 -9.08 6.44 -12.07
CA GLY A 156 -9.20 5.01 -12.38
C GLY A 156 -10.04 4.26 -11.37
N SER A 157 -9.67 3.00 -11.13
CA SER A 157 -10.33 2.11 -10.18
C SER A 157 -9.33 1.44 -9.24
N VAL A 158 -9.86 0.91 -8.15
CA VAL A 158 -9.14 -0.05 -7.30
C VAL A 158 -9.79 -1.41 -7.48
N HIS A 159 -8.97 -2.43 -7.66
CA HIS A 159 -9.38 -3.80 -7.95
C HIS A 159 -9.11 -4.69 -6.75
N PHE A 160 -10.16 -5.26 -6.16
CA PHE A 160 -10.09 -6.10 -4.97
C PHE A 160 -10.23 -7.57 -5.33
N TYR A 161 -9.27 -8.37 -4.90
CA TYR A 161 -9.20 -9.81 -5.11
C TYR A 161 -9.40 -10.52 -3.78
N ASP A 162 -10.48 -11.29 -3.68
CA ASP A 162 -10.84 -12.08 -2.52
C ASP A 162 -10.85 -13.58 -2.86
N ARG A 163 -10.32 -14.39 -1.94
CA ARG A 163 -10.30 -15.86 -2.01
C ARG A 163 -10.91 -16.52 -0.78
N GLN A 164 -11.47 -15.75 0.15
CA GLN A 164 -12.27 -16.30 1.24
C GLN A 164 -13.56 -16.94 0.72
N LYS A 165 -14.08 -16.44 -0.39
CA LYS A 165 -15.20 -17.04 -1.12
C LYS A 165 -14.67 -17.77 -2.36
N PRO A 166 -15.14 -19.00 -2.63
CA PRO A 166 -14.83 -19.68 -3.88
C PRO A 166 -15.30 -18.84 -5.07
N LEU A 167 -14.49 -18.79 -6.13
CA LEU A 167 -14.91 -18.19 -7.39
C LEU A 167 -16.02 -19.06 -8.00
N GLY A 168 -17.18 -18.47 -8.27
CA GLY A 168 -18.23 -19.13 -9.02
C GLY A 168 -17.84 -19.32 -10.48
N ASN A 169 -18.46 -20.29 -11.16
CA ASN A 169 -18.25 -20.49 -12.59
C ASN A 169 -18.70 -19.25 -13.37
N GLY A 170 -17.73 -18.53 -13.96
CA GLY A 170 -17.98 -17.35 -14.79
C GLY A 170 -17.95 -16.01 -14.04
N ASP A 171 -17.75 -16.02 -12.72
CA ASP A 171 -17.57 -14.78 -11.95
C ASP A 171 -16.24 -14.12 -12.30
N LYS A 172 -16.22 -12.79 -12.25
CA LYS A 172 -14.95 -12.06 -12.32
C LYS A 172 -14.12 -12.37 -11.08
N ASP A 173 -12.83 -12.50 -11.32
CA ASP A 173 -11.85 -12.84 -10.29
C ASP A 173 -11.60 -11.73 -9.25
N TYR A 174 -12.15 -10.54 -9.51
CA TYR A 174 -11.98 -9.33 -8.72
C TYR A 174 -13.20 -8.42 -8.82
N VAL A 175 -13.35 -7.54 -7.84
CA VAL A 175 -14.31 -6.43 -7.84
C VAL A 175 -13.56 -5.14 -8.17
N SER A 176 -13.97 -4.44 -9.23
CA SER A 176 -13.47 -3.08 -9.52
C SER A 176 -14.36 -2.05 -8.84
N VAL A 177 -13.75 -1.18 -8.04
CA VAL A 177 -14.41 -0.06 -7.37
C VAL A 177 -13.91 1.23 -8.03
N PRO A 178 -14.78 1.99 -8.72
CA PRO A 178 -14.41 3.24 -9.35
C PRO A 178 -14.27 4.37 -8.34
N SER A 179 -13.65 5.48 -8.77
CA SER A 179 -13.59 6.73 -8.02
C SER A 179 -14.96 7.18 -7.49
N GLY A 180 -14.99 7.68 -6.26
CA GLY A 180 -16.20 8.10 -5.54
C GLY A 180 -16.98 6.97 -4.89
N LYS A 181 -16.43 5.74 -4.83
CA LYS A 181 -17.06 4.59 -4.16
C LYS A 181 -16.12 4.02 -3.09
N SER A 182 -16.73 3.32 -2.13
CA SER A 182 -16.03 2.77 -0.97
C SER A 182 -16.16 1.26 -0.87
N PHE A 183 -15.17 0.63 -0.25
CA PHE A 183 -15.09 -0.81 -0.06
C PHE A 183 -14.70 -1.13 1.39
N ASN A 184 -15.40 -2.07 2.03
CA ASN A 184 -15.02 -2.56 3.35
C ASN A 184 -13.94 -3.65 3.22
N LEU A 185 -12.74 -3.38 3.74
CA LEU A 185 -11.57 -4.25 3.63
C LEU A 185 -11.67 -5.52 4.50
N ILE A 186 -12.46 -5.49 5.57
CA ILE A 186 -12.67 -6.63 6.48
C ILE A 186 -13.82 -7.51 5.99
N GLU A 187 -14.96 -6.90 5.68
CA GLU A 187 -16.14 -7.61 5.16
C GLU A 187 -16.00 -8.01 3.68
N ARG A 188 -14.98 -7.47 2.99
CA ARG A 188 -14.65 -7.70 1.58
C ARG A 188 -15.86 -7.48 0.66
N LYS A 189 -16.51 -6.32 0.80
CA LYS A 189 -17.69 -5.94 0.02
C LYS A 189 -17.71 -4.45 -0.31
N LEU A 190 -18.36 -4.12 -1.42
CA LEU A 190 -18.66 -2.74 -1.79
C LEU A 190 -19.63 -2.14 -0.77
N ILE A 191 -19.40 -0.89 -0.38
CA ILE A 191 -20.31 -0.13 0.47
C ILE A 191 -21.25 0.63 -0.45
N GLU A 192 -22.53 0.25 -0.43
CA GLU A 192 -23.58 0.99 -1.11
C GLU A 192 -23.86 2.27 -0.31
N GLU A 193 -23.90 3.41 -0.99
CA GLU A 193 -24.35 4.67 -0.36
C GLU A 193 -25.82 4.49 0.04
N GLN A 194 -26.15 4.77 1.30
CA GLN A 194 -27.54 4.95 1.69
C GLN A 194 -28.01 6.27 1.07
N GLU A 195 -29.03 6.19 0.19
CA GLU A 195 -29.74 7.37 -0.35
C GLU A 195 -30.35 8.25 0.76
#